data_AF-A0A1Q4GUK1-F1
#
_entry.id   AF-A0A1Q4GUK1-F1
#
_cell.length_a   1.000
_cell.length_b   1.000
_cell.length_c   1.000
_cell.angle_alpha   90.00
_cell.angle_beta   90.00
_cell.angle_gamma   90.00
#
_symmetry.space_group_name_H-M   'P 1'
#
loop_
_entity.id
_entity.type
_entity.pdbx_description
1 polymer ?
#
loop_
_entity_poly.entity_id
_entity_poly.type
_entity_poly.pdbx_seq_one_letter_code
_entity_poly.pdbx_strand_id
1 'polypeptide(L)' 'MATGIVKWFNDSKGFGFITPDGGGDDLFAHFSAIQSQGFKTLTEGQRVSFDTTTGPKGQQASNIRAAD' A
#
# COMPACT_ATOMS: atom_id res chain seq x y z
N MET A 1 5.68 6.54 -10.12
CA MET A 1 5.02 6.37 -8.81
C MET A 1 3.58 6.85 -8.95
N ALA A 2 2.65 5.97 -8.60
CA ALA A 2 1.23 6.27 -8.46
C ALA A 2 0.94 6.69 -7.00
N THR A 3 -0.23 7.28 -6.78
CA THR A 3 -0.74 7.64 -5.45
C THR A 3 -2.09 7.01 -5.20
N GLY A 4 -2.48 6.95 -3.93
CA GLY A 4 -3.75 6.37 -3.50
C GLY A 4 -3.98 6.54 -2.00
N ILE A 5 -5.11 6.02 -1.57
CA ILE A 5 -5.54 6.03 -0.17
C ILE A 5 -5.52 4.60 0.38
N VAL A 6 -4.95 4.43 1.56
CA VAL A 6 -4.99 3.16 2.29
C VAL A 6 -6.44 2.88 2.66
N LYS A 7 -7.02 1.86 2.04
CA LYS A 7 -8.41 1.46 2.27
C LYS A 7 -8.59 0.81 3.63
N TRP A 8 -7.63 -0.04 4.00
CA TRP A 8 -7.49 -0.62 5.33
C TRP A 8 -6.12 -1.29 5.44
N PHE A 9 -5.63 -1.45 6.66
CA PHE A 9 -4.42 -2.23 6.95
C PHE A 9 -4.59 -2.96 8.28
N ASN A 10 -4.14 -4.21 8.34
CA ASN A 10 -4.16 -5.00 9.57
C ASN A 10 -2.72 -5.18 10.06
N ASP A 11 -2.37 -4.45 11.12
CA ASP A 11 -1.03 -4.46 11.71
C ASP A 11 -0.59 -5.84 12.19
N SER A 12 -1.50 -6.58 12.81
CA SER A 12 -1.23 -7.92 13.33
C SER A 12 -0.94 -8.93 12.22
N LYS A 13 -1.55 -8.75 11.05
CA LYS A 13 -1.33 -9.63 9.88
C LYS A 13 -0.28 -9.08 8.91
N GLY A 14 0.10 -7.82 9.03
CA GLY A 14 1.10 -7.17 8.18
C GLY A 14 0.65 -6.95 6.72
N PHE A 15 -0.65 -6.83 6.47
CA PHE A 15 -1.14 -6.53 5.12
C PHE A 15 -2.45 -5.73 5.11
N GLY A 16 -2.73 -5.13 3.96
CA GLY A 16 -3.92 -4.34 3.70
C GLY A 16 -4.12 -4.11 2.21
N PHE A 17 -4.89 -3.09 1.88
CA PHE A 17 -5.17 -2.67 0.52
C PHE A 17 -5.10 -1.16 0.36
N ILE A 18 -4.68 -0.72 -0.82
CA ILE A 18 -4.63 0.68 -1.23
C ILE A 18 -5.55 0.86 -2.44
N THR A 19 -6.44 1.84 -2.37
CA THR A 19 -7.26 2.27 -3.52
C THR A 19 -6.47 3.31 -4.31
N PRO A 20 -6.05 3.02 -5.56
CA PRO A 20 -5.28 3.94 -6.39
C PRO A 20 -6.13 5.13 -6.87
N ASP A 21 -5.55 6.34 -6.91
CA ASP A 21 -6.26 7.54 -7.37
C ASP A 21 -6.60 7.49 -8.86
N GLY A 22 -5.80 6.77 -9.65
CA GLY A 22 -6.02 6.56 -11.08
C GLY A 22 -7.19 5.64 -11.41
N GLY A 23 -7.91 5.14 -10.40
CA GLY A 23 -8.93 4.12 -10.54
C GLY A 23 -8.36 2.72 -10.80
N GLY A 24 -9.26 1.76 -11.02
CA GLY A 24 -8.92 0.34 -11.14
C GLY A 24 -9.13 -0.43 -9.84
N ASP A 25 -8.56 -1.64 -9.79
CA ASP A 25 -8.72 -2.54 -8.65
C ASP A 25 -7.88 -2.08 -7.44
N ASP A 26 -8.35 -2.44 -6.24
CA ASP A 26 -7.58 -2.25 -5.01
C ASP A 26 -6.28 -3.05 -5.07
N LEU A 27 -5.18 -2.39 -4.71
CA LEU A 27 -3.84 -2.98 -4.75
C LEU A 27 -3.51 -3.61 -3.40
N PHE A 28 -3.04 -4.86 -3.44
CA PHE A 28 -2.55 -5.53 -2.23
C PHE A 28 -1.32 -4.80 -1.67
N ALA A 29 -1.29 -4.54 -0.38
CA ALA A 29 -0.19 -3.88 0.30
C ALA A 29 0.36 -4.78 1.42
N HIS A 30 1.60 -5.25 1.28
CA HIS A 30 2.28 -6.05 2.30
C HIS A 30 3.27 -5.18 3.08
N PHE A 31 3.46 -5.44 4.38
CA PHE A 31 4.36 -4.65 5.23
C PHE A 31 5.80 -4.59 4.67
N SER A 32 6.26 -5.65 4.00
CA SER A 32 7.61 -5.69 3.43
C SER A 32 7.83 -4.64 2.34
N ALA A 33 6.76 -4.21 1.65
CA ALA A 33 6.80 -3.20 0.61
C ALA A 33 6.89 -1.76 1.16
N ILE A 34 6.59 -1.56 2.44
CA ILE A 34 6.61 -0.24 3.09
C ILE A 34 8.05 0.22 3.31
N GLN A 35 8.33 1.43 2.86
CA GLN A 35 9.60 2.12 3.00
C GLN A 35 9.52 3.04 4.22
N SER A 36 9.81 2.47 5.39
CA SER A 36 9.90 3.20 6.66
C SER A 36 10.94 2.55 7.56
N GLN A 37 11.48 3.32 8.50
CA GLN A 37 12.32 2.82 9.57
C GLN A 37 11.44 2.40 10.77
N GLY A 38 11.73 1.24 11.37
CA GLY A 38 10.95 0.71 12.49
C GLY A 38 9.72 -0.11 12.06
N PHE A 39 8.61 0.04 12.78
CA PHE A 39 7.40 -0.75 12.55
C PHE A 39 6.73 -0.35 11.22
N LYS A 40 6.59 -1.32 10.31
CA LYS A 40 6.05 -1.11 8.96
C LYS A 40 4.54 -1.29 8.95
N THR A 41 3.84 -0.17 9.08
CA THR A 41 2.37 -0.10 9.11
C THR A 41 1.86 1.00 8.17
N LEU A 42 0.57 0.92 7.83
CA LEU A 42 -0.21 1.96 7.16
C LEU A 42 -1.48 2.22 7.98
N THR A 43 -1.95 3.45 7.99
CA THR A 43 -3.21 3.83 8.66
C THR A 43 -4.34 3.92 7.64
N GLU A 44 -5.55 3.46 7.99
CA GLU A 44 -6.73 3.66 7.14
C GLU A 44 -6.95 5.15 6.83
N GLY A 45 -7.24 5.48 5.57
CA GLY A 45 -7.37 6.86 5.09
C GLY A 45 -6.03 7.56 4.82
N GLN A 46 -4.89 6.96 5.16
CA GLN A 46 -3.58 7.54 4.89
C GLN A 46 -3.31 7.65 3.39
N ARG A 47 -2.78 8.79 2.97
CA ARG A 47 -2.30 9.00 1.61
C ARG A 47 -0.89 8.44 1.42
N VAL A 48 -0.70 7.72 0.32
CA VAL A 48 0.55 7.01 0.03
C VAL A 48 0.95 7.14 -1.43
N SER A 49 2.24 7.06 -1.68
CA SER A 49 2.82 6.86 -3.01
C SER A 49 3.43 5.46 -3.11
N PHE A 50 3.35 4.85 -4.29
CA PHE A 50 3.80 3.48 -4.52
C PHE A 50 4.08 3.23 -6.01
N ASP A 51 4.72 2.10 -6.30
CA ASP A 51 4.81 1.54 -7.64
C ASP A 51 3.90 0.31 -7.75
N THR A 52 3.09 0.25 -8.80
CA THR A 52 2.24 -0.90 -9.08
C THR A 52 3.07 -2.01 -9.71
N THR A 53 3.02 -3.21 -9.14
CA THR A 53 3.69 -4.39 -9.68
C THR A 53 2.75 -5.59 -9.67
N THR A 54 3.04 -6.58 -10.51
CA THR A 54 2.32 -7.86 -10.52
C THR A 54 3.11 -8.86 -9.69
N GLY A 55 2.43 -9.57 -8.76
CA GLY A 55 3.02 -10.74 -8.14
C GLY A 55 2.04 -11.90 -7.99
N PRO A 56 2.33 -12.87 -7.12
CA PRO A 56 1.63 -14.16 -7.10
C PRO A 56 0.14 -14.06 -6.74
N LYS A 57 -0.30 -12.93 -6.16
CA LYS A 57 -1.70 -12.66 -5.78
C LYS A 57 -2.38 -11.59 -6.64
N GLY A 58 -1.82 -11.28 -7.80
CA GLY A 58 -2.31 -10.20 -8.67
C GLY A 58 -1.55 -8.88 -8.47
N GLN A 59 -2.24 -7.77 -8.73
CA GLN A 59 -1.65 -6.43 -8.61
C GLN A 59 -1.38 -6.08 -7.14
N GLN A 60 -0.20 -5.53 -6.88
CA GLN A 60 0.22 -5.12 -5.54
C GLN A 60 0.99 -3.80 -5.58
N ALA A 61 1.01 -3.12 -4.44
CA ALA A 61 1.80 -1.92 -4.23
C ALA A 61 3.20 -2.28 -3.71
N SER A 62 4.22 -1.70 -4.32
CA SER A 62 5.62 -1.80 -3.94
C SER A 62 6.22 -0.41 -3.66
N ASN A 63 7.36 -0.35 -2.96
CA ASN A 63 8.02 0.91 -2.62
C ASN A 63 7.09 1.93 -1.92
N ILE A 64 6.18 1.44 -1.07
CA ILE A 64 5.11 2.25 -0.47
C ILE A 64 5.73 3.27 0.49
N ARG A 65 5.39 4.55 0.31
CA ARG A 65 5.82 5.67 1.16
C ARG A 65 4.59 6.49 1.56
N ALA A 66 4.61 7.05 2.77
CA ALA A 66 3.66 8.09 3.14
C ALA A 66 3.78 9.26 2.15
N ALA A 67 2.65 9.81 1.74
CA ALA A 67 2.57 11.00 0.91
C ALA A 67 1.70 12.04 1.64
N ASP A 68 2.04 13.31 1.47
CA ASP A 68 1.22 14.45 1.91
C ASP A 68 -0.08 14.58 1.09
#